data_AF-A0A914DER3-F1
#
_entry.id   AF-A0A914DER3-F1
#
_cell.length_a   1.000
_cell.length_b   1.000
_cell.length_c   1.000
_cell.angle_alpha   90.00
_cell.angle_beta   90.00
_cell.angle_gamma   90.00
#
_symmetry.space_group_name_H-M   'P 1'
#
loop_
_entity.id
_entity.type
_entity.pdbx_description
1 polymer ?
#
loop_
_entity_poly.entity_id
_entity_poly.type
_entity_poly.pdbx_seq_one_letter_code
_entity_poly.pdbx_strand_id
1 'polypeptide(L)' 'MADVFAGKWVLKEMENMDAYLKHLGLGLVNTPTLEDGRLVEIKHGEKNIRVERYVEGNKLIMIMNCDGVVAKNIHERVLN' A
#
# COMPACT_ATOMS: atom_id res chain seq x y z
N MET A 1 -12.65 11.19 -7.37
CA MET A 1 -11.56 11.19 -6.35
C MET A 1 -10.76 9.89 -6.33
N ALA A 2 -11.38 8.70 -6.40
CA ALA A 2 -10.63 7.43 -6.54
C ALA A 2 -10.01 7.20 -7.95
N ASP A 3 -10.48 7.91 -8.98
CA ASP A 3 -9.99 7.84 -10.36
C ASP A 3 -8.48 8.03 -10.53
N VAL A 4 -7.84 8.76 -9.61
CA VAL A 4 -6.37 8.98 -9.65
C VAL A 4 -5.58 7.68 -9.45
N PHE A 5 -6.18 6.68 -8.81
CA PHE A 5 -5.59 5.36 -8.61
C PHE A 5 -5.86 4.41 -9.79
N ALA A 6 -6.82 4.72 -10.66
CA ALA A 6 -7.11 3.91 -11.83
C ALA A 6 -5.96 3.99 -12.84
N GLY A 7 -5.54 2.86 -13.39
CA GLY A 7 -4.45 2.78 -14.38
C GLY A 7 -3.51 1.61 -14.16
N LYS A 8 -2.50 1.51 -15.03
CA LYS A 8 -1.45 0.49 -14.96
C LYS A 8 -0.23 1.05 -14.22
N TRP A 9 0.17 0.38 -13.16
CA TRP A 9 1.29 0.77 -12.30
C TRP A 9 2.35 -0.34 -12.31
N VAL A 10 3.62 0.04 -12.46
CA VAL A 10 4.75 -0.91 -12.43
C VAL A 10 5.52 -0.68 -11.14
N LEU A 11 5.73 -1.75 -10.36
CA LEU A 11 6.58 -1.72 -9.18
C LEU A 11 8.01 -1.40 -9.60
N LYS A 12 8.62 -0.40 -8.97
CA LYS A 12 9.99 0.04 -9.28
C LYS A 12 10.93 -0.16 -8.12
N GLU A 13 10.45 0.19 -6.94
CA GLU A 13 11.23 0.13 -5.72
C GLU A 13 10.38 -0.52 -4.63
N MET A 14 11.01 -1.40 -3.87
CA MET A 14 10.39 -2.17 -2.82
C MET A 14 11.40 -2.32 -1.69
N GLU A 15 11.07 -1.77 -0.52
CA GLU A 15 11.92 -1.80 0.66
C GLU A 15 11.28 -2.63 1.77
N ASN A 16 12.08 -3.50 2.39
CA ASN A 16 11.71 -4.28 3.58
C ASN A 16 10.51 -5.26 3.42
N MET A 17 10.20 -5.66 2.19
CA MET A 17 9.02 -6.49 1.90
C MET A 17 9.16 -7.95 2.35
N ASP A 18 10.38 -8.51 2.37
CA ASP A 18 10.60 -9.88 2.84
C ASP A 18 10.26 -10.02 4.34
N ALA A 19 10.70 -9.07 5.16
CA ALA A 19 10.35 -9.02 6.58
C ALA A 19 8.84 -8.81 6.77
N TYR A 20 8.23 -7.92 5.98
CA TYR A 20 6.79 -7.69 6.01
C TYR A 20 6.00 -8.97 5.64
N LEU A 21 6.34 -9.68 4.57
CA LEU A 21 5.67 -10.91 4.16
C LEU A 21 5.82 -12.04 5.18
N LYS A 22 7.02 -12.24 5.72
CA LYS A 22 7.26 -13.21 6.80
C LYS A 22 6.41 -12.88 8.02
N HIS A 23 6.20 -11.60 8.29
CA HIS A 23 5.38 -11.16 9.40
C HIS A 23 3.87 -11.27 9.10
N LEU A 24 3.44 -11.16 7.84
CA LEU A 24 2.02 -11.04 7.47
C LEU A 24 1.22 -12.35 7.53
N GLY A 25 1.83 -13.50 7.20
CA GLY A 25 1.19 -14.82 7.34
C GLY A 25 -0.22 -14.95 6.73
N LEU A 26 -0.37 -14.68 5.42
CA LEU A 26 -1.54 -14.93 4.53
C LEU A 26 -2.97 -14.48 4.94
N GLY A 27 -3.62 -13.76 4.01
CA GLY A 27 -5.09 -13.67 3.88
C GLY A 27 -5.68 -12.27 4.09
N LEU A 28 -5.52 -11.34 3.14
CA LEU A 28 -6.07 -9.98 3.24
C LEU A 28 -7.04 -9.65 2.09
N VAL A 29 -8.34 -9.64 2.39
CA VAL A 29 -9.36 -8.97 1.56
C VAL A 29 -10.18 -8.10 2.49
N ASN A 30 -9.97 -6.78 2.42
CA ASN A 30 -10.75 -5.77 3.12
C ASN A 30 -11.02 -4.58 2.19
N THR A 31 -12.03 -3.78 2.51
CA THR A 31 -12.36 -2.54 1.78
C THR A 31 -11.55 -1.37 2.34
N PRO A 32 -10.76 -0.67 1.51
CA PRO A 32 -10.02 0.52 1.96
C PRO A 32 -10.91 1.76 2.02
N THR A 33 -10.61 2.69 2.92
CA THR A 33 -11.26 4.00 3.10
C THR A 33 -10.40 5.12 2.51
N LEU A 34 -11.03 6.20 2.03
CA LEU A 34 -10.31 7.37 1.52
C LEU A 34 -10.24 8.45 2.62
N GLU A 35 -9.05 8.71 3.14
CA GLU A 35 -8.77 9.70 4.19
C GLU A 35 -7.68 10.67 3.69
N ASP A 36 -7.95 11.98 3.72
CA ASP A 36 -6.98 13.02 3.29
C ASP A 36 -6.33 12.80 1.91
N GLY A 37 -7.10 12.25 0.95
CA GLY A 37 -6.61 11.94 -0.39
C GLY A 37 -5.72 10.68 -0.47
N ARG A 38 -5.60 9.95 0.64
CA ARG A 38 -4.93 8.66 0.74
C ARG A 38 -5.95 7.54 0.85
N LEU A 39 -5.66 6.43 0.18
CA LEU A 39 -6.42 5.21 0.32
C LEU A 39 -5.81 4.41 1.48
N VAL A 40 -6.49 4.42 2.62
CA VAL A 40 -6.05 3.80 3.87
C VAL A 40 -6.82 2.50 4.08
N GLU A 41 -6.09 1.42 4.33
CA GLU A 41 -6.66 0.13 4.67
C GLU A 41 -6.15 -0.24 6.05
N ILE A 42 -7.08 -0.34 7.01
CA ILE A 42 -6.77 -0.73 8.38
C ILE A 42 -7.34 -2.13 8.60
N LYS A 43 -6.54 -3.01 9.20
CA LYS A 43 -6.98 -4.33 9.61
C LYS A 43 -6.60 -4.58 11.05
N HIS A 44 -7.61 -4.97 11.81
CA HIS A 44 -7.49 -5.43 13.18
C HIS A 44 -7.76 -6.94 13.20
N GLY A 45 -6.79 -7.71 13.69
CA GLY A 45 -6.84 -9.17 13.82
C GLY A 45 -5.83 -9.62 14.87
N GLU A 46 -5.12 -10.72 14.63
CA GLU A 46 -3.93 -11.06 15.45
C GLU A 46 -2.81 -10.03 15.33
N LYS A 47 -2.78 -9.28 14.21
CA LYS A 47 -1.81 -8.23 13.91
C LYS A 47 -2.53 -6.96 13.47
N ASN A 48 -1.99 -5.80 13.84
CA ASN A 48 -2.50 -4.53 13.37
C ASN A 48 -1.77 -4.16 12.09
N ILE A 49 -2.52 -4.15 10.99
CA ILE A 49 -2.00 -3.80 9.67
C ILE A 49 -2.60 -2.48 9.26
N ARG A 50 -1.76 -1.56 8.78
CA ARG A 50 -2.17 -0.31 8.15
C ARG A 50 -1.45 -0.16 6.82
N VAL A 51 -2.20 -0.12 5.74
CA VAL A 51 -1.68 0.13 4.39
C VAL A 51 -2.20 1.48 3.91
N GLU A 52 -1.30 2.42 3.65
CA GLU A 52 -1.62 3.73 3.11
C GLU A 52 -1.13 3.82 1.67
N ARG A 53 -2.00 4.25 0.76
CA ARG A 53 -1.66 4.45 -0.66
C ARG A 53 -1.97 5.88 -1.06
N TYR A 54 -1.04 6.55 -1.71
CA TYR A 54 -1.25 7.90 -2.22
C TYR A 54 -0.46 8.12 -3.51
N VAL A 55 -0.98 9.02 -4.35
CA VAL A 55 -0.36 9.36 -5.63
C VAL A 55 0.39 10.68 -5.46
N GLU A 56 1.66 10.68 -5.83
CA GLU A 56 2.50 11.87 -5.91
C GLU A 56 3.06 11.97 -7.33
N GLY A 57 2.47 12.88 -8.13
CA GLY A 57 2.78 12.99 -9.56
C GLY A 57 2.49 11.69 -10.32
N ASN A 58 3.52 11.06 -10.88
CA ASN A 58 3.43 9.80 -11.62
C ASN A 58 3.78 8.57 -10.77
N LYS A 59 3.89 8.73 -9.45
CA LYS A 59 4.24 7.66 -8.53
C LYS A 59 3.06 7.31 -7.63
N LEU A 60 2.72 6.03 -7.57
CA LEU A 60 1.86 5.47 -6.54
C LEU A 60 2.75 4.96 -5.41
N ILE A 61 2.68 5.65 -4.27
CA ILE A 61 3.42 5.30 -3.07
C ILE A 61 2.50 4.48 -2.16
N MET A 62 3.01 3.36 -1.67
CA MET A 62 2.33 2.47 -0.74
C MET A 62 3.20 2.26 0.49
N ILE A 63 2.67 2.59 1.66
CA ILE A 63 3.31 2.38 2.97
C ILE A 63 2.51 1.30 3.68
N MET A 64 3.16 0.21 4.05
CA MET A 64 2.55 -0.94 4.72
C MET A 64 3.20 -1.09 6.09
N ASN A 65 2.43 -0.90 7.16
CA ASN A 65 2.85 -1.12 8.54
C ASN A 65 2.15 -2.37 9.08
N CYS A 66 2.90 -3.30 9.64
CA CYS A 66 2.38 -4.44 10.38
C CYS A 66 3.08 -4.51 11.74
N ASP A 67 2.36 -4.18 12.81
CA ASP A 67 2.87 -4.15 14.20
C ASP A 67 4.24 -3.45 14.35
N GLY A 68 4.46 -2.35 13.63
CA GLY A 68 5.71 -1.58 13.66
C GLY A 68 6.75 -1.99 12.60
N VAL A 69 6.56 -3.10 11.91
CA VAL A 69 7.36 -3.45 10.72
C VAL A 69 6.81 -2.69 9.52
N VAL A 70 7.58 -1.72 9.04
CA VAL A 70 7.19 -0.86 7.90
C VAL A 70 7.90 -1.29 6.63
N ALA A 71 7.13 -1.42 5.55
CA ALA A 71 7.60 -1.61 4.18
C ALA A 71 7.05 -0.49 3.28
N LYS A 72 7.85 -0.07 2.29
CA LYS A 72 7.46 0.98 1.34
C LYS A 72 7.65 0.47 -0.08
N ASN A 73 6.57 0.55 -0.86
CA ASN A 73 6.58 0.24 -2.28
C ASN A 73 6.30 1.51 -3.08
N ILE A 74 7.07 1.72 -4.15
CA ILE A 74 6.87 2.81 -5.08
C ILE A 74 6.61 2.20 -6.45
N HIS A 75 5.46 2.55 -7.03
CA HIS A 75 5.11 2.18 -8.38
C HIS A 75 5.10 3.41 -9.27
N GLU A 76 5.54 3.27 -10.51
CA GLU A 76 5.45 4.33 -11.52
C GLU A 76 4.27 4.06 -12.45
N ARG A 77 3.57 5.13 -12.83
CA ARG A 77 2.46 5.07 -13.78
C ARG A 77 3.01 4.78 -15.17
N VAL A 78 2.46 3.78 -15.84
CA VAL A 78 2.75 3.54 -17.25
C VAL A 78 1.85 4.46 -18.07
N LEU A 79 2.45 5.45 -18.72
CA LEU A 79 1.79 6.24 -19.74
C LEU A 79 1.79 5.41 -21.03
N ASN A 80 0.60 5.06 -21.51
CA ASN A 80 0.40 4.53 -22.86
C ASN A 80 0.23 5.69 -23.85
#